data_AF-A0A2A5YSH7-F1
#
_entry.id   AF-A0A2A5YSH7-F1
#
_cell.length_a   1.000
_cell.length_b   1.000
_cell.length_c   1.000
_cell.angle_alpha   90.00
_cell.angle_beta   90.00
_cell.angle_gamma   90.00
#
_symmetry.space_group_name_H-M   'P 1'
#
loop_
_entity.id
_entity.type
_entity.pdbx_description
1 polymer ?
#
loop_
_entity_poly.entity_id
_entity_poly.type
_entity_poly.pdbx_seq_one_letter_code
_entity_poly.pdbx_strand_id
1 'polypeptide(L)'
;MKTNVTTYVAMTAVMVAIPPSAGDTYPAGRQLIGLSFLVATQYDRDRWRFALHRRMVLAGESEAPLLEWAADLLPADAILIGWNVDHALVPLLLEAAETAPPVVAHHFLARLHRLLRGGVVDLSLPRGGAAAPPLAEVAKEMAIRSPKLDRETVLGAWATGQTDQLGYDLADEALAIWRVFVRTAGLAGIGAEAATDDWMRRRRRMRVVTPSGSRS
;
A
#
# COMPACT_ATOMS: atom_id res chain seq x y z
N MET A 1 -18.41 -26.88 -11.09
CA MET A 1 -17.33 -26.10 -11.74
C MET A 1 -16.61 -25.34 -10.64
N LYS A 2 -15.30 -25.55 -10.41
CA LYS A 2 -14.57 -24.79 -9.39
C LYS A 2 -14.41 -23.35 -9.88
N THR A 3 -14.93 -22.40 -9.12
CA THR A 3 -14.72 -20.96 -9.33
C THR A 3 -13.23 -20.68 -9.12
N ASN A 4 -12.51 -20.28 -10.17
CA ASN A 4 -11.11 -19.89 -10.05
C ASN A 4 -11.06 -18.50 -9.44
N VAL A 5 -10.72 -18.44 -8.15
CA VAL A 5 -10.57 -17.17 -7.42
C VAL A 5 -9.11 -16.74 -7.47
N THR A 6 -8.84 -15.56 -8.00
CA THR A 6 -7.51 -14.94 -8.00
C THR A 6 -7.55 -13.67 -7.17
N THR A 7 -6.60 -13.50 -6.25
CA THR A 7 -6.48 -12.29 -5.43
C THR A 7 -5.17 -11.58 -5.74
N TYR A 8 -5.25 -10.27 -5.84
CA TYR A 8 -4.12 -9.36 -6.03
C TYR A 8 -4.06 -8.39 -4.85
N VAL A 9 -2.85 -8.06 -4.43
CA VAL A 9 -2.59 -7.06 -3.37
C VAL A 9 -1.64 -6.02 -3.95
N ALA A 10 -2.13 -4.83 -4.27
CA ALA A 10 -1.30 -3.70 -4.61
C ALA A 10 -0.92 -2.95 -3.32
N MET A 11 0.37 -2.90 -2.98
CA MET A 11 0.85 -2.44 -1.67
C MET A 11 1.88 -1.32 -1.80
N THR A 12 1.79 -0.35 -0.88
CA THR A 12 2.82 0.67 -0.66
C THR A 12 2.98 0.94 0.84
N ALA A 13 4.16 1.36 1.25
CA ALA A 13 4.51 1.70 2.62
C ALA A 13 5.33 2.98 2.64
N VAL A 14 5.21 3.74 3.72
CA VAL A 14 6.01 4.95 3.95
C VAL A 14 6.70 4.89 5.30
N MET A 15 7.89 5.47 5.31
CA MET A 15 8.77 5.52 6.47
C MET A 15 9.32 6.94 6.65
N VAL A 16 9.73 7.23 7.87
CA VAL A 16 10.50 8.44 8.21
C VAL A 16 11.87 8.05 8.71
N ALA A 17 12.88 8.85 8.34
CA ALA A 17 14.20 8.74 8.94
C ALA A 17 14.16 9.43 10.31
N ILE A 18 14.60 8.71 11.34
CA ILE A 18 14.75 9.23 12.69
C ILE A 18 16.23 9.63 12.88
N PRO A 19 16.53 10.91 13.16
CA PRO A 19 17.90 11.32 13.44
C PRO A 19 18.41 10.66 14.73
N PRO A 20 19.74 10.53 14.90
CA PRO A 20 20.29 10.05 16.17
C PRO A 20 19.91 11.02 17.30
N SER A 21 19.81 10.49 18.53
CA SER A 21 19.54 11.33 19.70
C SER A 21 20.67 12.32 19.95
N ALA A 22 20.39 13.49 20.53
CA ALA A 22 21.42 14.41 20.98
C ALA A 22 22.36 13.71 21.99
N GLY A 23 23.64 13.55 21.61
CA GLY A 23 24.64 12.81 22.39
C GLY A 23 24.82 11.34 22.00
N ASP A 24 24.33 10.91 20.83
CA ASP A 24 24.53 9.57 20.23
C ASP A 24 24.13 8.38 21.12
N THR A 25 23.25 8.61 22.10
CA THR A 25 22.73 7.54 22.98
C THR A 25 21.88 6.53 22.20
N TYR A 26 21.16 6.99 21.18
CA TYR A 26 20.40 6.18 20.24
C TYR A 26 20.86 6.45 18.80
N PRO A 27 21.19 5.41 18.02
CA PRO A 27 21.62 5.57 16.64
C PRO A 27 20.49 6.11 15.76
N ALA A 28 20.88 6.66 14.60
CA ALA A 28 19.92 7.01 13.56
C ALA A 28 19.10 5.78 13.18
N GLY A 29 17.80 5.98 12.99
CA GLY A 29 16.84 4.92 12.74
C GLY A 29 15.90 5.24 11.59
N ARG A 30 15.01 4.31 11.36
CA ARG A 30 13.95 4.38 10.37
C ARG A 30 12.70 3.87 11.03
N GLN A 31 11.58 4.54 10.80
CA GLN A 31 10.29 4.11 11.33
C GLN A 31 9.28 3.98 10.20
N LEU A 32 8.69 2.81 10.03
CA LEU A 32 7.48 2.56 9.25
C LEU A 32 6.32 3.33 9.91
N ILE A 33 5.83 4.35 9.21
CA ILE A 33 4.76 5.20 9.74
C ILE A 33 3.41 4.97 9.05
N GLY A 34 3.39 4.25 7.93
CA GLY A 34 2.18 4.04 7.17
C GLY A 34 2.26 2.87 6.22
N LEU A 35 1.16 2.14 6.12
CA LEU A 35 0.99 1.05 5.16
C LEU A 35 -0.38 1.16 4.51
N SER A 36 -0.44 0.91 3.21
CA SER A 36 -1.67 0.88 2.45
C SER A 36 -1.64 -0.25 1.44
N PHE A 37 -2.79 -0.89 1.25
CA PHE A 37 -2.94 -1.88 0.20
C PHE A 37 -4.36 -1.96 -0.33
N LEU A 38 -4.46 -2.16 -1.64
CA LEU A 38 -5.69 -2.54 -2.33
C LEU A 38 -5.71 -4.06 -2.49
N VAL A 39 -6.72 -4.71 -1.95
CA VAL A 39 -7.07 -6.11 -2.24
C VAL A 39 -8.07 -6.14 -3.37
N ALA A 40 -7.70 -6.72 -4.51
CA ALA A 40 -8.58 -6.96 -5.65
C ALA A 40 -8.76 -8.48 -5.86
N THR A 41 -9.99 -8.97 -5.69
CA THR A 41 -10.32 -10.38 -5.83
C THR A 41 -11.20 -10.59 -7.05
N GLN A 42 -10.74 -11.38 -8.00
CA GLN A 42 -11.50 -11.87 -9.15
C GLN A 42 -12.08 -13.23 -8.81
N TYR A 43 -13.41 -13.32 -8.71
CA TYR A 43 -14.09 -14.60 -8.49
C TYR A 43 -14.36 -15.34 -9.80
N ASP A 44 -14.75 -14.60 -10.83
CA ASP A 44 -14.98 -15.09 -12.19
C ASP A 44 -14.48 -13.99 -13.16
N ARG A 45 -14.46 -14.25 -14.48
CA ARG A 45 -13.91 -13.29 -15.48
C ARG A 45 -14.37 -11.84 -15.25
N ASP A 46 -15.65 -11.64 -14.94
CA ASP A 46 -16.27 -10.32 -14.82
C ASP A 46 -16.61 -9.91 -13.39
N ARG A 47 -16.41 -10.79 -12.40
CA ARG A 47 -16.82 -10.54 -11.02
C ARG A 47 -15.64 -10.19 -10.14
N TRP A 48 -15.54 -8.88 -9.84
CA TRP A 48 -14.49 -8.30 -9.02
C TRP A 48 -15.01 -7.78 -7.69
N ARG A 49 -14.20 -7.96 -6.65
CA ARG A 49 -14.36 -7.30 -5.34
C ARG A 49 -13.08 -6.53 -5.02
N PHE A 50 -13.25 -5.33 -4.48
CA PHE A 50 -12.16 -4.46 -4.09
C PHE A 50 -12.30 -4.02 -2.63
N ALA A 51 -11.19 -4.01 -1.91
CA ALA A 51 -11.09 -3.44 -0.58
C ALA A 51 -9.79 -2.64 -0.48
N LEU A 52 -9.87 -1.37 -0.07
CA LEU A 52 -8.71 -0.51 0.10
C LEU A 52 -8.51 -0.24 1.59
N HIS A 53 -7.35 -0.66 2.08
CA HIS A 53 -6.97 -0.58 3.47
C HIS A 53 -5.80 0.38 3.61
N ARG A 54 -5.81 1.16 4.69
CA ARG A 54 -4.71 2.03 5.06
C ARG A 54 -4.66 2.15 6.58
N ARG A 55 -3.46 2.34 7.11
CA ARG A 55 -3.26 2.73 8.50
C ARG A 55 -1.97 3.52 8.62
N MET A 56 -2.00 4.49 9.50
CA MET A 56 -0.87 5.34 9.87
C MET A 56 -0.62 5.17 11.37
N VAL A 57 0.60 5.42 11.80
CA VAL A 57 0.96 5.61 13.21
C VAL A 57 1.45 7.04 13.43
N LEU A 58 1.13 7.59 14.59
CA LEU A 58 1.56 8.93 14.99
C LEU A 58 3.01 8.92 15.49
N ALA A 59 3.59 10.11 15.62
CA ALA A 59 4.90 10.26 16.23
C ALA A 59 4.90 9.74 17.68
N GLY A 60 5.86 8.89 18.01
CA GLY A 60 5.98 8.25 19.33
C GLY A 60 5.13 6.98 19.51
N GLU A 61 4.33 6.59 18.52
CA GLU A 61 3.62 5.31 18.55
C GLU A 61 4.53 4.17 18.04
N SER A 62 4.32 2.97 18.57
CA SER A 62 4.99 1.76 18.08
C SER A 62 4.47 1.35 16.69
N GLU A 63 5.32 0.71 15.89
CA GLU A 63 4.95 0.12 14.60
C GLU A 63 4.16 -1.20 14.75
N ALA A 64 4.23 -1.84 15.92
CA ALA A 64 3.64 -3.17 16.12
C ALA A 64 2.13 -3.23 15.79
N PRO A 65 1.29 -2.25 16.20
CA PRO A 65 -0.13 -2.23 15.82
C PRO A 65 -0.37 -2.08 14.31
N LEU A 66 0.58 -1.49 13.57
CA LEU A 66 0.51 -1.38 12.12
C LEU A 66 0.80 -2.72 11.45
N LEU A 67 1.81 -3.46 11.93
CA LEU A 67 2.15 -4.79 11.43
C LEU A 67 1.07 -5.82 11.76
N GLU A 68 0.52 -5.79 12.97
CA GLU A 68 -0.58 -6.67 13.39
C GLU A 68 -1.84 -6.44 12.54
N TRP A 69 -2.22 -5.18 12.36
CA TRP A 69 -3.33 -4.78 11.48
C TRP A 69 -3.14 -5.25 10.04
N ALA A 70 -1.92 -5.17 9.52
CA ALA A 70 -1.60 -5.66 8.19
C ALA A 70 -1.75 -7.18 8.11
N ALA A 71 -1.22 -7.90 9.09
CA ALA A 71 -1.27 -9.36 9.15
C ALA A 71 -2.71 -9.90 9.17
N ASP A 72 -3.60 -9.22 9.90
CA ASP A 72 -5.03 -9.58 10.01
C ASP A 72 -5.78 -9.42 8.69
N LEU A 73 -5.47 -8.37 7.93
CA LEU A 73 -6.23 -7.99 6.74
C LEU A 73 -5.66 -8.52 5.42
N LEU A 74 -4.37 -8.82 5.38
CA LEU A 74 -3.76 -9.36 4.16
C LEU A 74 -4.33 -10.74 3.83
N PRO A 75 -4.64 -11.06 2.57
CA PRO A 75 -5.05 -12.40 2.17
C PRO A 75 -3.91 -13.41 2.37
N ALA A 76 -4.27 -14.69 2.57
CA ALA A 76 -3.27 -15.76 2.73
C ALA A 76 -2.58 -16.09 1.40
N ASP A 77 -3.36 -16.14 0.32
CA ASP A 77 -2.88 -16.45 -1.02
C ASP A 77 -3.28 -15.32 -1.97
N ALA A 78 -2.29 -14.59 -2.46
CA ALA A 78 -2.47 -13.52 -3.43
C ALA A 78 -1.19 -13.23 -4.19
N ILE A 79 -1.33 -12.51 -5.30
CA ILE A 79 -0.22 -11.93 -6.06
C ILE A 79 0.08 -10.54 -5.50
N LEU A 80 1.29 -10.34 -4.98
CA LEU A 80 1.77 -9.01 -4.58
C LEU A 80 2.10 -8.18 -5.81
N ILE A 81 1.61 -6.95 -5.84
CA ILE A 81 1.96 -5.94 -6.82
C ILE A 81 2.55 -4.76 -6.07
N GLY A 82 3.72 -4.29 -6.49
CA GLY A 82 4.33 -3.13 -5.86
C GLY A 82 5.27 -2.38 -6.81
N TRP A 83 5.94 -1.39 -6.24
CA TRP A 83 6.95 -0.58 -6.90
C TRP A 83 8.26 -0.71 -6.12
N ASN A 84 9.35 -1.15 -6.76
CA ASN A 84 10.63 -1.44 -6.08
C ASN A 84 10.42 -2.39 -4.89
N VAL A 85 9.80 -3.54 -5.16
CA VAL A 85 9.38 -4.48 -4.13
C VAL A 85 10.59 -5.03 -3.38
N ASP A 86 11.62 -5.46 -4.10
CA ASP A 86 12.85 -6.03 -3.55
C ASP A 86 13.81 -4.97 -2.99
N HIS A 87 13.86 -3.78 -3.58
CA HIS A 87 14.81 -2.72 -3.20
C HIS A 87 14.26 -1.74 -2.16
N ALA A 88 12.94 -1.62 -1.99
CA ALA A 88 12.33 -0.66 -1.09
C ALA A 88 11.25 -1.28 -0.19
N LEU A 89 10.17 -1.84 -0.75
CA LEU A 89 9.02 -2.25 0.04
C LEU A 89 9.33 -3.39 1.02
N VAL A 90 9.91 -4.50 0.54
CA VAL A 90 10.22 -5.66 1.39
C VAL A 90 11.29 -5.32 2.43
N PRO A 91 12.43 -4.70 2.10
CA PRO A 91 13.40 -4.27 3.10
C PRO A 91 12.78 -3.43 4.22
N LEU A 92 11.94 -2.45 3.86
CA LEU A 92 11.25 -1.60 4.84
C LEU A 92 10.36 -2.42 5.78
N LEU A 93 9.58 -3.36 5.25
CA LEU A 93 8.71 -4.22 6.06
C LEU A 93 9.49 -5.19 6.95
N LEU A 94 10.66 -5.64 6.52
CA LEU A 94 11.54 -6.49 7.32
C LEU A 94 12.23 -5.69 8.45
N GLU A 95 12.71 -4.48 8.16
CA GLU A 95 13.25 -3.54 9.16
C GLU A 95 12.21 -3.27 10.26
N ALA A 96 10.94 -3.04 9.89
CA ALA A 96 9.86 -2.85 10.85
C ALA A 96 9.60 -4.11 11.70
N ALA A 97 9.60 -5.29 11.08
CA ALA A 97 9.39 -6.55 11.78
C ALA A 97 10.54 -6.90 12.75
N GLU A 98 11.76 -6.47 12.46
CA GLU A 98 12.93 -6.67 13.32
C GLU A 98 12.76 -6.00 14.70
N THR A 99 12.09 -4.84 14.75
CA THR A 99 11.91 -4.07 15.99
C THR A 99 10.60 -4.37 16.74
N ALA A 100 9.72 -5.19 16.15
CA ALA A 100 8.42 -5.53 16.71
C ALA A 100 8.49 -6.65 17.77
N PRO A 101 7.50 -6.75 18.68
CA PRO A 101 7.38 -7.89 19.59
C PRO A 101 7.39 -9.23 18.82
N PRO A 102 8.07 -10.29 19.31
CA PRO A 102 8.27 -11.53 18.55
C PRO A 102 6.98 -12.18 18.01
N VAL A 103 5.88 -12.11 18.77
CA VAL A 103 4.58 -12.65 18.35
C VAL A 103 4.01 -11.88 17.16
N VAL A 104 4.11 -10.54 17.19
CA VAL A 104 3.66 -9.66 16.10
C VAL A 104 4.53 -9.87 14.86
N ALA A 105 5.86 -9.86 15.04
CA ALA A 105 6.81 -10.10 13.96
C ALA A 105 6.56 -11.46 13.29
N HIS A 106 6.40 -12.53 14.08
CA HIS A 106 6.11 -13.86 13.55
C HIS A 106 4.81 -13.91 12.74
N HIS A 107 3.71 -13.34 13.27
CA HIS A 107 2.42 -13.33 12.59
C HIS A 107 2.50 -12.57 11.26
N PHE A 108 3.09 -11.37 11.28
CA PHE A 108 3.26 -10.54 10.10
C PHE A 108 4.17 -11.20 9.05
N LEU A 109 5.35 -11.70 9.45
CA LEU A 109 6.30 -12.35 8.55
C LEU A 109 5.74 -13.64 7.94
N ALA A 110 4.98 -14.42 8.71
CA ALA A 110 4.28 -15.59 8.17
C ALA A 110 3.29 -15.21 7.07
N ARG A 111 2.56 -14.09 7.26
CA ARG A 111 1.63 -13.58 6.24
C ARG A 111 2.37 -13.01 5.03
N LEU A 112 3.39 -12.19 5.24
CA LEU A 112 4.23 -11.63 4.18
C LEU A 112 4.89 -12.75 3.34
N HIS A 113 5.43 -13.77 4.00
CA HIS A 113 6.03 -14.92 3.31
C HIS A 113 5.05 -15.64 2.37
N ARG A 114 3.80 -15.86 2.80
CA ARG A 114 2.77 -16.48 1.94
C ARG A 114 2.43 -15.59 0.74
N LEU A 115 2.33 -14.28 0.97
CA LEU A 115 2.08 -13.30 -0.09
C LEU A 115 3.21 -13.32 -1.14
N LEU A 116 4.47 -13.35 -0.70
CA LEU A 116 5.63 -13.45 -1.60
C LEU A 116 5.66 -14.77 -2.39
N ARG A 117 5.19 -15.87 -1.78
CA ARG A 117 5.07 -17.18 -2.47
C ARG A 117 3.95 -17.24 -3.50
N GLY A 118 2.91 -16.43 -3.36
CA GLY A 118 1.78 -16.36 -4.31
C GLY A 118 2.13 -15.70 -5.65
N GLY A 119 3.29 -15.06 -5.73
CA GLY A 119 3.80 -14.36 -6.90
C GLY A 119 3.99 -12.87 -6.63
N VAL A 120 5.06 -12.30 -7.18
CA VAL A 120 5.40 -10.89 -7.02
C VAL A 120 5.51 -10.26 -8.40
N VAL A 121 4.77 -9.16 -8.59
CA VAL A 121 4.85 -8.29 -9.75
C VAL A 121 5.44 -6.97 -9.29
N ASP A 122 6.73 -6.78 -9.55
CA ASP A 122 7.37 -5.49 -9.36
C ASP A 122 7.30 -4.67 -10.64
N LEU A 123 6.52 -3.60 -10.59
CA LEU A 123 6.26 -2.71 -11.73
C LEU A 123 7.47 -1.86 -12.10
N SER A 124 8.48 -1.74 -11.25
CA SER A 124 9.70 -0.99 -11.55
C SER A 124 10.68 -1.80 -12.42
N LEU A 125 10.63 -3.15 -12.39
CA LEU A 125 11.60 -3.99 -13.09
C LEU A 125 11.68 -3.72 -14.60
N PRO A 126 10.57 -3.65 -15.37
CA PRO A 126 10.63 -3.32 -16.79
C PRO A 126 11.12 -1.89 -17.08
N ARG A 127 11.29 -1.07 -16.03
CA ARG A 127 11.60 0.36 -16.09
C ARG A 127 12.96 0.68 -15.46
N GLY A 128 13.81 -0.31 -15.24
CA GLY A 128 15.16 -0.14 -14.67
C GLY A 128 15.28 -0.54 -13.19
N GLY A 129 14.25 -1.18 -12.61
CA GLY A 129 14.28 -1.66 -11.23
C GLY A 129 14.53 -0.51 -10.24
N ALA A 130 15.56 -0.64 -9.41
CA ALA A 130 15.96 0.39 -8.45
C ALA A 130 16.21 1.79 -9.08
N ALA A 131 16.59 1.85 -10.35
CA ALA A 131 16.81 3.09 -11.09
C ALA A 131 15.56 3.60 -11.82
N ALA A 132 14.40 2.95 -11.65
CA ALA A 132 13.16 3.39 -12.26
C ALA A 132 12.76 4.79 -11.77
N PRO A 133 12.13 5.61 -12.63
CA PRO A 133 11.59 6.90 -12.21
C PRO A 133 10.55 6.70 -11.09
N PRO A 134 10.24 7.74 -10.29
CA PRO A 134 9.17 7.66 -9.30
C PRO A 134 7.85 7.18 -9.90
N LEU A 135 7.10 6.34 -9.17
CA LEU A 135 5.80 5.83 -9.61
C LEU A 135 4.88 6.95 -10.12
N ALA A 136 4.90 8.12 -9.48
CA ALA A 136 4.07 9.25 -9.87
C ALA A 136 4.33 9.77 -11.29
N GLU A 137 5.55 9.65 -11.80
CA GLU A 137 5.90 10.05 -13.17
C GLU A 137 5.31 9.06 -14.18
N VAL A 138 5.50 7.77 -13.92
CA VAL A 138 4.95 6.69 -14.75
C VAL A 138 3.43 6.68 -14.73
N ALA A 139 2.83 6.88 -13.55
CA ALA A 139 1.38 7.01 -13.41
C ALA A 139 0.86 8.20 -14.22
N LYS A 140 1.56 9.34 -14.20
CA LYS A 140 1.19 10.53 -14.97
C LYS A 140 1.20 10.29 -16.48
N GLU A 141 2.21 9.60 -17.02
CA GLU A 141 2.27 9.22 -18.44
C GLU A 141 1.06 8.39 -18.86
N MET A 142 0.55 7.57 -17.95
CA MET A 142 -0.64 6.76 -18.17
C MET A 142 -1.93 7.51 -17.87
N ALA A 143 -1.93 8.79 -17.50
CA ALA A 143 -3.11 9.51 -16.98
C ALA A 143 -3.75 8.85 -15.75
N ILE A 144 -2.91 8.36 -14.83
CA ILE A 144 -3.28 7.86 -13.50
C ILE A 144 -2.85 8.91 -12.47
N ARG A 145 -3.75 9.31 -11.57
CA ARG A 145 -3.40 10.13 -10.40
C ARG A 145 -2.59 9.28 -9.44
N SER A 146 -1.40 9.78 -9.07
CA SER A 146 -0.60 9.29 -7.95
C SER A 146 -0.07 10.49 -7.18
N PRO A 147 -0.13 10.49 -5.84
CA PRO A 147 0.47 11.56 -5.05
C PRO A 147 2.00 11.48 -5.12
N LYS A 148 2.65 12.59 -4.76
CA LYS A 148 4.09 12.61 -4.50
C LYS A 148 4.29 12.40 -3.01
N LEU A 149 4.90 11.28 -2.65
CA LEU A 149 5.27 10.95 -1.26
C LEU A 149 6.77 11.18 -1.07
N ASP A 150 7.24 12.40 -1.32
CA ASP A 150 8.63 12.75 -1.04
C ASP A 150 8.90 12.84 0.48
N ARG A 151 10.17 12.70 0.84
CA ARG A 151 10.63 12.63 2.23
C ARG A 151 10.20 13.83 3.06
N GLU A 152 10.23 15.03 2.51
CA GLU A 152 9.91 16.26 3.23
C GLU A 152 8.42 16.34 3.54
N THR A 153 7.58 16.02 2.55
CA THR A 153 6.13 15.95 2.70
C THR A 153 5.72 14.91 3.75
N VAL A 154 6.30 13.71 3.67
CA VAL A 154 6.02 12.60 4.60
C VAL A 154 6.44 12.97 6.02
N LEU A 155 7.67 13.46 6.20
CA LEU A 155 8.19 13.85 7.51
C LEU A 155 7.38 15.00 8.12
N GLY A 156 7.08 16.03 7.34
CA GLY A 156 6.31 17.19 7.79
C GLY A 156 4.89 16.81 8.23
N ALA A 157 4.19 15.98 7.44
CA ALA A 157 2.85 15.51 7.79
C ALA A 157 2.85 14.66 9.07
N TRP A 158 3.83 13.75 9.21
CA TRP A 158 3.95 12.91 10.40
C TRP A 158 4.30 13.73 11.66
N ALA A 159 5.30 14.62 11.57
CA ALA A 159 5.75 15.44 12.69
C ALA A 159 4.69 16.44 13.18
N THR A 160 3.79 16.90 12.30
CA THR A 160 2.71 17.84 12.65
C THR A 160 1.37 17.15 12.96
N GLY A 161 1.33 15.82 12.96
CA GLY A 161 0.10 15.04 13.23
C GLY A 161 -0.93 15.07 12.10
N GLN A 162 -0.58 15.55 10.90
CA GLN A 162 -1.44 15.59 9.71
C GLN A 162 -1.46 14.24 8.98
N THR A 163 -1.53 13.13 9.72
CA THR A 163 -1.41 11.77 9.19
C THR A 163 -2.63 11.31 8.40
N ASP A 164 -3.80 11.94 8.58
CA ASP A 164 -5.01 11.61 7.82
C ASP A 164 -4.85 11.88 6.31
N GLN A 165 -4.32 13.05 5.95
CA GLN A 165 -4.07 13.41 4.55
C GLN A 165 -3.00 12.50 3.94
N LEU A 166 -1.89 12.29 4.68
CA LEU A 166 -0.86 11.34 4.27
C LEU A 166 -1.42 9.93 4.06
N GLY A 167 -2.37 9.50 4.91
CA GLY A 167 -3.08 8.24 4.72
C GLY A 167 -3.99 8.23 3.48
N TYR A 168 -4.57 9.36 3.06
CA TYR A 168 -5.29 9.45 1.78
C TYR A 168 -4.34 9.33 0.60
N ASP A 169 -3.18 9.97 0.68
CA ASP A 169 -2.18 9.90 -0.36
C ASP A 169 -1.59 8.49 -0.48
N LEU A 170 -1.31 7.82 0.64
CA LEU A 170 -0.85 6.43 0.64
C LEU A 170 -1.90 5.45 0.06
N ALA A 171 -3.18 5.74 0.29
CA ALA A 171 -4.29 4.98 -0.31
C ALA A 171 -4.43 5.23 -1.83
N ASP A 172 -4.26 6.48 -2.25
CA ASP A 172 -4.23 6.84 -3.67
C ASP A 172 -3.03 6.21 -4.39
N GLU A 173 -1.87 6.09 -3.73
CA GLU A 173 -0.69 5.44 -4.30
C GLU A 173 -0.87 3.92 -4.46
N ALA A 174 -1.40 3.21 -3.44
CA ALA A 174 -1.73 1.78 -3.59
C ALA A 174 -2.70 1.53 -4.77
N LEU A 175 -3.67 2.43 -4.94
CA LEU A 175 -4.58 2.40 -6.08
C LEU A 175 -3.87 2.72 -7.40
N ALA A 176 -2.91 3.65 -7.41
CA ALA A 176 -2.10 3.96 -8.59
C ALA A 176 -1.27 2.75 -9.03
N ILE A 177 -0.63 2.03 -8.09
CA ILE A 177 0.09 0.77 -8.35
C ILE A 177 -0.82 -0.23 -9.07
N TRP A 178 -2.03 -0.46 -8.53
CA TRP A 178 -3.00 -1.35 -9.16
C TRP A 178 -3.38 -0.90 -10.58
N ARG A 179 -3.65 0.39 -10.78
CA ARG A 179 -4.06 0.90 -12.09
C ARG A 179 -2.92 0.84 -13.11
N VAL A 180 -1.67 1.08 -12.69
CA VAL A 180 -0.49 0.92 -13.56
C VAL A 180 -0.33 -0.54 -13.95
N PHE A 181 -0.49 -1.48 -13.01
CA PHE A 181 -0.46 -2.91 -13.31
C PHE A 181 -1.52 -3.30 -14.35
N VAL A 182 -2.77 -2.92 -14.11
CA VAL A 182 -3.90 -3.23 -15.00
C VAL A 182 -3.69 -2.65 -16.39
N ARG A 183 -3.28 -1.38 -16.50
CA ARG A 183 -3.02 -0.77 -17.82
C ARG A 183 -1.82 -1.38 -18.53
N THR A 184 -0.79 -1.78 -17.79
CA THR A 184 0.38 -2.47 -18.37
C THR A 184 0.00 -3.84 -18.94
N ALA A 185 -1.04 -4.50 -18.41
CA ALA A 185 -1.55 -5.76 -18.94
C ALA A 185 -2.31 -5.63 -20.28
N GLY A 186 -2.56 -4.40 -20.76
CA GLY A 186 -3.20 -4.14 -22.06
C GLY A 186 -4.59 -4.77 -22.17
N LEU A 187 -4.85 -5.48 -23.27
CA LEU A 187 -6.16 -6.12 -23.53
C LEU A 187 -6.60 -7.08 -22.41
N ALA A 188 -5.65 -7.75 -21.74
CA ALA A 188 -5.96 -8.65 -20.63
C ALA A 188 -6.44 -7.89 -19.36
N GLY A 189 -6.11 -6.60 -19.25
CA GLY A 189 -6.47 -5.75 -18.11
C GLY A 189 -7.81 -5.03 -18.24
N ILE A 190 -8.45 -5.01 -19.42
CA ILE A 190 -9.65 -4.18 -19.68
C ILE A 190 -10.79 -4.46 -18.68
N GLY A 191 -11.06 -5.74 -18.39
CA GLY A 191 -12.09 -6.11 -17.43
C GLY A 191 -11.80 -5.62 -16.01
N ALA A 192 -10.54 -5.70 -15.58
CA ALA A 192 -10.10 -5.20 -14.29
C ALA A 192 -10.16 -3.67 -14.23
N GLU A 193 -9.82 -2.96 -15.32
CA GLU A 193 -9.88 -1.50 -15.39
C GLU A 193 -11.32 -1.01 -15.26
N ALA A 194 -12.24 -1.57 -16.07
CA ALA A 194 -13.65 -1.21 -16.02
C ALA A 194 -14.28 -1.49 -14.64
N ALA A 195 -13.93 -2.63 -14.03
CA ALA A 195 -14.40 -2.97 -12.69
C ALA A 195 -13.85 -2.01 -11.62
N THR A 196 -12.60 -1.58 -11.75
CA THR A 196 -11.96 -0.60 -10.84
C THR A 196 -12.65 0.75 -10.94
N ASP A 197 -12.90 1.23 -12.15
CA ASP A 197 -13.58 2.52 -12.39
C ASP A 197 -15.02 2.50 -11.87
N ASP A 198 -15.75 1.41 -12.05
CA ASP A 198 -17.09 1.26 -11.50
C ASP A 198 -17.08 1.25 -9.95
N TRP A 199 -16.17 0.49 -9.33
CA TRP A 199 -15.99 0.49 -7.88
C TRP A 199 -15.66 1.89 -7.34
N MET A 200 -14.75 2.62 -7.98
CA MET A 200 -14.40 4.00 -7.59
C MET A 200 -15.60 4.95 -7.69
N ARG A 201 -16.40 4.86 -8.76
CA ARG A 201 -17.62 5.68 -8.93
C ARG A 201 -18.64 5.41 -7.83
N ARG A 202 -18.89 4.13 -7.49
CA ARG A 202 -19.78 3.75 -6.38
C ARG A 202 -19.28 4.30 -5.04
N ARG A 203 -17.97 4.21 -4.78
CA ARG A 203 -17.37 4.73 -3.54
C ARG A 203 -17.49 6.24 -3.41
N ARG A 204 -17.28 7.00 -4.50
CA ARG A 204 -17.49 8.46 -4.51
C ARG A 204 -18.94 8.82 -4.21
N ARG A 205 -19.90 8.12 -4.82
CA ARG A 205 -21.34 8.33 -4.54
C ARG A 205 -21.67 8.08 -3.07
N MET A 206 -21.16 7.01 -2.47
CA MET A 206 -21.36 6.74 -1.04
C MET A 206 -20.77 7.82 -0.14
N ARG A 207 -19.61 8.40 -0.49
CA ARG A 207 -19.02 9.53 0.26
C ARG A 207 -19.81 10.84 0.11
N VAL A 208 -20.45 11.05 -1.05
CA VAL A 208 -21.27 12.26 -1.32
C VAL A 208 -22.66 12.19 -0.69
N VAL A 209 -23.21 10.99 -0.48
CA VAL A 209 -24.52 10.80 0.18
C VAL A 209 -24.44 11.00 1.71
N THR A 210 -23.26 10.90 2.31
CA THR A 210 -23.03 11.20 3.74
C THR A 210 -22.38 12.58 3.94
N PRO A 211 -23.12 13.67 3.67
CA PRO A 211 -23.25 14.73 4.66
C PRO A 211 -24.68 15.31 4.67
N SER A 212 -25.60 14.66 5.39
CA SER A 212 -26.83 15.29 5.90
C SER A 212 -27.43 14.39 6.97
N GLY A 213 -27.01 14.56 8.22
CA GLY A 213 -27.54 13.73 9.30
C GLY A 213 -26.92 13.92 10.68
N SER A 214 -26.48 15.14 11.03
CA SER A 214 -26.39 15.55 12.44
C SER A 214 -27.27 16.79 12.67
N ARG A 215 -28.54 16.50 12.94
CA ARG A 215 -29.45 17.31 13.76
C ARG A 215 -30.23 16.25 14.55
N SER A 216 -30.21 16.18 15.88
CA SER A 216 -30.03 17.19 16.92
C SER A 216 -29.57 16.47 18.19
#